data_AF-A0A7R9PH73-F1
#
_entry.id   AF-A0A7R9PH73-F1
#
_cell.length_a   1.000
_cell.length_b   1.000
_cell.length_c   1.000
_cell.angle_alpha   90.00
_cell.angle_beta   90.00
_cell.angle_gamma   90.00
#
_symmetry.space_group_name_H-M   'P 1'
#
loop_
_entity.id
_entity.type
_entity.pdbx_description
1 polymer ?
#
loop_
_entity_poly.entity_id
_entity_poly.type
_entity_poly.pdbx_seq_one_letter_code
_entity_poly.pdbx_strand_id
1 'polypeptide(L)'
;MSSHIEEFYSCLPAPIDLEETKKLIKDFCCRNTETDCKIVLVTSGGTTVPLEHNTVRFVDNFSAGTRGSASAEYFLENGYSVIFLFRLKSLEPYVRHFTGQAFLDMLETNKSGKEKRIVGELAVTIN
;
A
#
# COMPACT_ATOMS: atom_id res chain seq x y z
N MET A 1 -30.52 -1.63 21.85
CA MET A 1 -29.46 -0.59 21.79
C MET A 1 -28.64 -0.89 20.57
N SER A 2 -28.67 -0.02 19.56
CA SER A 2 -27.70 -0.13 18.46
C SER A 2 -26.31 -0.03 19.05
N SER A 3 -25.37 -0.81 18.53
CA SER A 3 -23.99 -0.70 18.98
C SER A 3 -23.43 0.67 18.57
N HIS A 4 -22.55 1.26 19.37
CA HIS A 4 -21.89 2.53 19.02
C HIS A 4 -21.21 2.49 17.63
N ILE A 5 -20.87 1.29 17.16
CA ILE A 5 -20.29 1.01 15.84
C ILE A 5 -21.33 1.18 14.72
N GLU A 6 -22.56 0.70 14.91
CA GLU A 6 -23.64 0.88 13.93
C GLU A 6 -23.97 2.37 13.77
N GLU A 7 -24.01 3.11 14.87
CA GLU A 7 -24.22 4.56 14.86
C GLU A 7 -23.09 5.28 14.11
N PHE A 8 -21.83 4.92 14.39
CA PHE A 8 -20.67 5.44 13.67
C PHE A 8 -20.77 5.26 12.15
N TYR A 9 -21.12 4.06 11.67
CA TYR A 9 -21.25 3.80 10.24
C TYR A 9 -22.51 4.41 9.62
N SER A 10 -23.56 4.65 10.40
CA SER A 10 -24.77 5.30 9.89
C SER A 10 -24.56 6.79 9.54
N CYS A 11 -23.60 7.44 10.20
CA CYS A 11 -23.28 8.85 10.03
C CYS A 11 -22.20 9.13 8.98
N LEU A 12 -21.53 8.09 8.47
CA LEU A 12 -20.42 8.23 7.51
C LEU A 12 -20.80 7.55 6.18
N PRO A 13 -20.78 8.28 5.06
CA PRO A 13 -21.05 7.66 3.77
C PRO A 13 -19.97 6.62 3.46
N ALA A 14 -20.40 5.48 2.92
CA ALA A 14 -19.49 4.47 2.44
C ALA A 14 -18.61 5.04 1.30
N PRO A 15 -17.33 4.62 1.21
CA PRO A 15 -16.51 4.89 0.03
C PRO A 15 -17.20 4.41 -1.25
N ILE A 16 -17.05 5.17 -2.34
CA ILE A 16 -17.68 4.88 -3.65
C ILE A 16 -17.24 3.51 -4.20
N ASP A 17 -16.02 3.11 -3.92
CA ASP A 17 -15.35 1.89 -4.37
C ASP A 17 -15.44 0.72 -3.37
N LEU A 18 -16.24 0.85 -2.30
CA LEU A 18 -16.29 -0.14 -1.23
C LEU A 18 -16.68 -1.53 -1.73
N GLU A 19 -17.72 -1.64 -2.56
CA GLU A 19 -18.20 -2.94 -3.05
C GLU A 19 -17.22 -3.58 -4.04
N GLU A 20 -16.55 -2.79 -4.88
CA GLU A 20 -15.51 -3.27 -5.78
C GLU A 20 -14.30 -3.78 -4.97
N THR A 21 -13.86 -3.02 -3.97
CA THR A 21 -12.73 -3.40 -3.11
C THR A 21 -13.04 -4.66 -2.32
N LYS A 22 -14.26 -4.80 -1.77
CA LYS A 22 -14.70 -6.04 -1.11
C LYS A 22 -14.61 -7.24 -2.05
N LYS A 23 -15.05 -7.09 -3.30
CA LYS A 23 -14.95 -8.15 -4.31
C LYS A 23 -13.50 -8.52 -4.59
N LEU A 24 -12.63 -7.53 -4.83
CA LEU A 24 -11.21 -7.77 -5.10
C LEU A 24 -10.51 -8.48 -3.93
N ILE A 25 -10.79 -8.07 -2.70
CA ILE A 25 -10.25 -8.73 -1.49
C ILE A 25 -10.77 -10.17 -1.40
N LYS A 26 -12.07 -10.39 -1.63
CA LYS A 26 -12.65 -11.74 -1.61
C LYS A 26 -12.00 -12.65 -2.65
N ASP A 27 -11.88 -12.17 -3.89
CA ASP A 27 -11.28 -12.92 -4.99
C ASP A 27 -9.77 -13.19 -4.73
N PHE A 28 -9.07 -12.25 -4.09
CA PHE A 28 -7.69 -12.45 -3.63
C PHE A 28 -7.61 -13.54 -2.55
N CYS A 29 -8.49 -13.49 -1.54
CA CYS A 29 -8.49 -14.48 -0.47
C CYS A 29 -8.83 -15.89 -0.96
N CYS A 30 -9.83 -16.02 -1.85
CA CYS A 30 -10.21 -17.31 -2.44
C CYS A 30 -9.03 -17.95 -3.18
N ARG A 31 -8.39 -17.21 -4.10
CA ARG A 31 -7.24 -17.73 -4.88
C ARG A 31 -6.07 -18.18 -4.01
N ASN A 32 -5.79 -17.48 -2.92
CA ASN A 32 -4.68 -17.81 -2.03
C ASN A 32 -5.00 -18.95 -1.04
N THR A 33 -6.28 -19.13 -0.72
CA THR A 33 -6.72 -20.26 0.11
C THR A 33 -6.66 -21.57 -0.69
N GLU A 34 -6.96 -21.53 -1.99
CA GLU A 34 -6.84 -22.69 -2.89
C GLU A 34 -5.39 -23.21 -3.01
N THR A 35 -4.40 -22.34 -2.84
CA THR A 35 -2.97 -22.68 -2.90
C THR A 35 -2.34 -22.90 -1.53
N ASP A 36 -3.14 -22.96 -0.45
CA ASP A 36 -2.68 -23.07 0.95
C ASP A 36 -1.67 -21.98 1.35
N CYS A 37 -1.77 -20.80 0.72
CA CYS A 37 -0.90 -19.68 1.00
C CYS A 37 -1.44 -18.86 2.18
N LYS A 38 -0.57 -18.56 3.15
CA LYS A 38 -0.94 -17.74 4.32
C LYS A 38 -1.16 -16.29 3.89
N ILE A 39 -2.27 -15.70 4.35
CA ILE A 39 -2.63 -14.33 4.03
C ILE A 39 -2.39 -13.43 5.24
N VAL A 40 -1.82 -12.24 5.00
CA VAL A 40 -1.67 -11.20 6.03
C VAL A 40 -2.20 -9.87 5.53
N LEU A 41 -2.95 -9.17 6.39
CA LEU A 41 -3.34 -7.78 6.17
C LEU A 41 -2.37 -6.86 6.91
N VAL A 42 -1.66 -6.02 6.15
CA VAL A 42 -0.79 -4.98 6.70
C VAL A 42 -1.47 -3.63 6.46
N THR A 43 -1.74 -2.89 7.54
CA THR A 43 -2.20 -1.50 7.46
C THR A 43 -1.01 -0.54 7.63
N SER A 44 -0.84 0.42 6.73
CA SER A 44 0.33 1.30 6.71
C SER A 44 -0.01 2.77 6.47
N GLY A 45 0.81 3.67 7.01
CA GLY A 45 0.60 5.12 6.92
C GLY A 45 -0.37 5.66 7.96
N GLY A 46 -0.65 6.96 7.85
CA GLY A 46 -1.52 7.72 8.75
C GLY A 46 -2.98 7.75 8.31
N THR A 47 -3.87 8.11 9.22
CA THR A 47 -5.26 8.48 8.88
C THR A 47 -5.46 9.97 9.11
N THR A 48 -6.34 10.57 8.31
CA THR A 48 -6.73 11.97 8.47
C THR A 48 -8.18 12.08 8.90
N VAL A 49 -8.48 13.11 9.67
CA VAL A 49 -9.85 13.48 10.04
C VAL A 49 -10.11 14.91 9.55
N PRO A 50 -11.03 15.11 8.60
CA PRO A 50 -11.37 16.44 8.11
C PRO A 50 -12.09 17.25 9.18
N LEU A 51 -11.81 18.55 9.27
CA LEU A 51 -12.50 19.45 10.20
C LEU A 51 -13.70 20.17 9.54
N GLU A 52 -13.75 20.20 8.20
CA GLU A 52 -14.81 20.81 7.41
C GLU A 52 -15.17 19.94 6.19
N HIS A 53 -16.42 20.05 5.71
CA HIS A 53 -16.93 19.30 4.55
C HIS A 53 -16.10 19.57 3.28
N ASN A 54 -15.84 20.84 2.97
CA ASN A 54 -14.91 21.22 1.92
C ASN A 54 -13.52 21.30 2.55
N THR A 55 -12.89 20.12 2.68
CA THR A 55 -11.72 19.93 3.53
C THR A 55 -10.52 20.74 3.04
N VAL A 56 -10.13 21.72 3.86
CA VAL A 56 -8.85 22.45 3.72
C VAL A 56 -7.95 22.15 4.92
N ARG A 57 -8.55 21.96 6.11
CA ARG A 57 -7.84 21.60 7.34
C ARG A 57 -8.24 20.21 7.81
N PHE A 58 -7.27 19.51 8.36
CA PHE A 58 -7.45 18.15 8.86
C PHE A 58 -6.48 17.88 10.02
N VAL A 59 -6.86 16.95 10.88
CA VAL A 59 -5.94 16.32 11.84
C VAL A 59 -5.30 15.13 11.15
N ASP A 60 -3.98 14.97 11.24
CA ASP A 60 -3.24 13.87 10.62
C ASP A 60 -2.49 13.07 11.69
N ASN A 61 -2.67 11.75 11.68
CA ASN A 61 -1.84 10.85 12.47
C ASN A 61 -0.58 10.51 11.67
N PHE A 62 0.50 11.25 11.91
CA PHE A 62 1.71 11.12 11.10
C PHE A 62 2.32 9.71 11.12
N SER A 63 2.46 9.14 9.93
CA SER A 63 3.21 7.91 9.69
C SER A 63 3.69 7.87 8.24
N ALA A 64 5.01 7.82 8.05
CA ALA A 64 5.61 7.69 6.72
C ALA A 64 5.32 6.33 6.06
N GLY A 65 4.89 5.32 6.82
CA GLY A 65 4.64 3.96 6.31
C GLY A 65 5.86 3.04 6.28
N THR A 66 7.02 3.47 6.78
CA THR A 66 8.28 2.68 6.75
C THR A 66 8.12 1.28 7.34
N ARG A 67 7.48 1.17 8.52
CA ARG A 67 7.29 -0.13 9.19
C ARG A 67 6.37 -1.05 8.39
N GLY A 68 5.19 -0.56 7.99
CA GLY A 68 4.25 -1.37 7.22
C GLY A 68 4.86 -1.83 5.90
N SER A 69 5.51 -0.92 5.17
CA SER A 69 6.18 -1.22 3.91
C SER A 69 7.28 -2.29 4.06
N ALA A 70 8.17 -2.14 5.06
CA ALA A 70 9.22 -3.13 5.31
C ALA A 70 8.65 -4.47 5.81
N SER A 71 7.60 -4.45 6.64
CA SER A 71 6.93 -5.67 7.08
C SER A 71 6.27 -6.43 5.93
N ALA A 72 5.69 -5.73 4.96
CA ALA A 72 5.10 -6.36 3.78
C ALA A 72 6.17 -7.06 2.92
N GLU A 73 7.34 -6.45 2.71
CA GLU A 73 8.48 -7.09 2.04
C GLU A 73 8.89 -8.38 2.78
N TYR A 74 9.05 -8.29 4.10
CA TYR A 74 9.39 -9.43 4.93
C TYR A 74 8.37 -10.57 4.85
N PHE A 75 7.07 -10.27 4.85
CA PHE A 75 6.03 -11.29 4.71
C PHE A 75 6.06 -11.96 3.33
N LEU A 76 6.25 -11.19 2.26
CA LEU A 76 6.40 -11.72 0.90
C LEU A 76 7.61 -12.66 0.81
N GLU A 77 8.76 -12.26 1.36
CA GLU A 77 9.99 -13.09 1.42
C GLU A 77 9.79 -14.39 2.22
N ASN A 78 8.84 -14.42 3.15
CA ASN A 78 8.48 -15.61 3.94
C ASN A 78 7.28 -16.38 3.37
N GLY A 79 6.90 -16.12 2.11
CA GLY A 79 5.87 -16.89 1.39
C GLY A 79 4.44 -16.56 1.79
N TYR A 80 4.17 -15.38 2.35
CA TYR A 80 2.81 -14.91 2.58
C TYR A 80 2.28 -14.14 1.38
N SER A 81 0.98 -14.24 1.18
CA SER A 81 0.22 -13.32 0.34
C SER A 81 -0.21 -12.10 1.16
N VAL A 82 0.24 -10.92 0.75
CA VAL A 82 0.06 -9.69 1.52
C VAL A 82 -1.05 -8.82 0.91
N ILE A 83 -2.03 -8.46 1.73
CA ILE A 83 -2.95 -7.35 1.45
C ILE A 83 -2.36 -6.12 2.13
N PHE A 84 -1.99 -5.11 1.34
CA PHE A 84 -1.38 -3.89 1.84
C PHE A 84 -2.38 -2.72 1.76
N LEU A 85 -3.03 -2.40 2.88
CA LEU A 85 -3.94 -1.26 2.99
C LEU A 85 -3.16 -0.05 3.48
N PHE A 86 -3.00 0.97 2.65
CA PHE A 86 -2.08 2.07 2.95
C PHE A 86 -2.63 3.46 2.65
N ARG A 87 -2.07 4.46 3.33
CA ARG A 87 -2.33 5.88 3.02
C ARG A 87 -1.65 6.25 1.71
N LEU A 88 -2.40 6.79 0.75
CA LEU A 88 -1.83 7.31 -0.48
C LEU A 88 -0.66 8.28 -0.18
N LYS A 89 0.43 8.15 -0.95
CA LYS A 89 1.70 8.89 -0.77
C LYS A 89 2.51 8.51 0.48
N SER A 90 2.15 7.45 1.21
CA SER A 90 3.08 6.81 2.16
C SER A 90 4.04 5.87 1.42
N LEU A 91 5.06 5.36 2.11
CA LEU A 91 5.99 4.39 1.54
C LEU A 91 5.29 3.06 1.20
N GLU A 92 5.59 2.55 0.01
CA GLU A 92 5.10 1.29 -0.54
C GLU A 92 6.23 0.24 -0.61
N PRO A 93 5.91 -1.06 -0.47
CA PRO A 93 6.90 -2.15 -0.52
C PRO A 93 7.75 -2.06 -1.79
N TYR A 94 9.06 -2.25 -1.63
CA TYR A 94 10.11 -2.13 -2.64
C TYR A 94 10.33 -0.71 -3.19
N VAL A 95 9.26 0.06 -3.42
CA VAL A 95 9.34 1.46 -3.88
C VAL A 95 10.03 2.35 -2.84
N ARG A 96 9.88 2.03 -1.56
CA ARG A 96 10.48 2.79 -0.44
C ARG A 96 12.01 2.97 -0.51
N HIS A 97 12.69 2.17 -1.32
CA HIS A 97 14.15 2.24 -1.51
C HIS A 97 14.56 3.31 -2.53
N PHE A 98 13.63 3.77 -3.36
CA PHE A 98 13.86 4.82 -4.36
C PHE A 98 13.51 6.19 -3.76
N THR A 99 14.53 6.99 -3.43
CA THR A 99 14.32 8.37 -2.94
C THR A 99 14.30 9.34 -4.14
N GLY A 100 13.25 10.16 -4.21
CA GLY A 100 12.79 10.82 -5.44
C GLY A 100 13.74 11.81 -6.13
N GLN A 101 14.86 12.22 -5.51
CA GLN A 101 15.86 13.06 -6.19
C GLN A 101 16.88 12.23 -6.97
N ALA A 102 17.17 11.00 -6.56
CA ALA A 102 18.19 10.16 -7.17
C ALA A 102 17.62 9.11 -8.16
N PHE A 103 16.29 9.08 -8.35
CA PHE A 103 15.69 8.10 -9.26
C PHE A 103 16.18 8.28 -10.71
N LEU A 104 16.29 9.52 -11.18
CA LEU A 104 16.84 9.79 -12.51
C LEU A 104 18.36 9.56 -12.56
N ASP A 105 19.05 9.68 -11.43
CA ASP A 105 20.49 9.38 -11.34
C ASP A 105 20.77 7.87 -11.46
N MET A 106 19.80 7.02 -11.14
CA MET A 106 19.85 5.57 -11.37
C MET A 106 19.57 5.18 -12.83
N LEU A 107 19.23 6.12 -13.72
CA LEU A 107 18.94 5.83 -15.13
C LEU A 107 20.14 6.15 -16.01
N GLU A 108 20.73 5.12 -16.61
CA GLU A 108 21.75 5.31 -17.64
C GLU A 108 21.13 5.28 -19.04
N THR A 109 21.55 6.23 -19.90
CA THR A 109 21.13 6.28 -21.29
C THR A 109 22.18 5.59 -22.17
N ASN A 110 21.79 4.51 -22.86
CA ASN A 110 22.65 3.93 -23.89
C ASN A 110 22.67 4.85 -25.12
N LYS A 111 23.86 5.34 -25.50
CA LYS A 111 24.07 6.20 -26.69
C LYS A 111 23.78 5.51 -28.04
N SER A 112 23.28 4.26 -28.04
CA SER A 112 23.00 3.47 -29.24
C SER A 112 21.52 3.48 -29.68
N GLY A 113 20.64 4.21 -29.01
CA GLY A 113 19.23 4.34 -29.43
C GLY A 113 18.39 3.07 -29.26
N LYS A 114 18.91 2.04 -28.60
CA LYS A 114 18.19 0.81 -28.26
C LYS A 114 18.38 0.53 -26.77
N GLU A 115 17.31 0.68 -26.02
CA GLU A 115 17.11 0.33 -24.59
C GLU A 115 17.79 1.21 -23.53
N LYS A 116 16.95 1.72 -22.60
CA LYS A 116 17.37 2.34 -21.33
C LYS A 116 17.40 1.25 -20.25
N ARG A 117 18.44 1.21 -19.42
CA ARG A 117 18.55 0.27 -18.28
C ARG A 117 18.65 1.06 -16.97
N ILE A 118 18.04 0.52 -15.92
CA ILE A 118 18.23 1.03 -14.55
C ILE A 118 19.55 0.46 -14.05
N VAL A 119 20.46 1.32 -13.61
CA VAL A 119 21.78 0.94 -13.09
C VAL A 119 21.80 1.22 -11.59
N GLY A 120 21.78 0.13 -10.85
CA GLY A 120 21.79 0.08 -9.39
C GLY A 120 21.81 -1.38 -8.97
N GLU A 121 22.50 -1.70 -7.88
CA GLU A 121 22.55 -3.06 -7.34
C GLU A 121 21.16 -3.42 -6.81
N LEU A 122 20.34 -4.01 -7.69
CA LEU A 122 19.00 -4.47 -7.36
C LEU A 122 19.14 -5.81 -6.62
N ALA A 123 19.46 -5.75 -5.33
CA ALA A 123 19.20 -6.86 -4.43
C ALA A 123 17.69 -6.91 -4.13
N VAL A 124 16.88 -7.14 -5.17
CA VAL A 124 15.48 -7.54 -5.01
C VAL A 124 15.40 -8.93 -5.62
N THR A 125 15.74 -9.94 -4.83
CA THR A 125 15.45 -11.33 -5.16
C THR A 125 13.95 -11.53 -4.94
N ILE A 126 13.16 -11.30 -5.99
CA ILE A 126 11.78 -11.80 -6.06
C ILE A 126 11.92 -13.27 -6.46
N ASN A 127 11.77 -14.18 -5.49
CA ASN A 127 11.59 -15.61 -5.75
C ASN A 127 10.12 -15.90 -6.08
#